data_AF-A0A7Y5ISW0-F1
#
_entry.id   AF-A0A7Y5ISW0-F1
#
_cell.length_a   1.000
_cell.length_b   1.000
_cell.length_c   1.000
_cell.angle_alpha   90.00
_cell.angle_beta   90.00
_cell.angle_gamma   90.00
#
_symmetry.space_group_name_H-M   'P 1'
#
loop_
_entity.id
_entity.type
_entity.pdbx_description
1 polymer ?
#
loop_
_entity_poly.entity_id
_entity_poly.type
_entity_poly.pdbx_seq_one_letter_code
_entity_poly.pdbx_strand_id
1 'polypeptide(L)'
;MNARGLLGVVGLALALGGAQMASSAEIGIQAIPGQAEVGTVEIHGLAAGVFDPSLWEKGSLHFLPDTRSPILAPRNSGVFRNIYAPSAVETRYGWRLFYGAWDGVPSGNDRIYSVETGNFLDFDERHLIIDHGPFIHVCNVSAIPGASGGYELMCTAYPDSAGLNKPAYFSSPDGKTWNGAPAPYSAQTSDLISIEGYPPFAAADINGMNVLLKEEDSYRLYFCNFKDRGQVFRASSKDPKHFQYEGHALESRHFVNDVKKVAVGGEAWYLMALHGNGPQLFYSLSTDGLHFSPEQELAGNLGAEDKHMVAVGWVLRGSRVLGFLYGAGAVPSLDRNRLFGRWLQKRVVFVAEDGTRYEPDRALGPDRQILKVPADREIKGRFEFHREDGVTRIGDSIPAAIRSGQVFQADILPSPEEGIDLLESGLSGWVSDHGGDPTGWIIKEGILTFTGQGSSIRLKESGYGDFLLSLEYRLPVGGNSGVFIRNFDNVLDTFHAFEIQVLDDKAEVYKDIKPYQHAGSIYAVVPAAKDAIRPAGEWNRMEILCLGSRIRVRINGEGVADADVDAYEQLRHRPRRGTIGLQNHGSTLEFRSLRLVRLD
;
A
#
# COMPACT_ATOMS: atom_id res chain seq x y z
N MET A 1 -31.70 -6.04 -70.84
CA MET A 1 -31.91 -4.98 -69.83
C MET A 1 -31.84 -5.63 -68.47
N ASN A 2 -30.96 -5.13 -67.58
CA ASN A 2 -30.90 -5.18 -66.11
C ASN A 2 -31.20 -6.52 -65.38
N ALA A 3 -30.47 -6.98 -64.36
CA ALA A 3 -29.69 -6.26 -63.35
C ALA A 3 -28.62 -7.18 -62.72
N ARG A 4 -27.55 -6.55 -62.22
CA ARG A 4 -26.52 -7.09 -61.32
C ARG A 4 -27.04 -7.09 -59.86
N GLY A 5 -26.50 -7.98 -59.01
CA GLY A 5 -26.62 -7.85 -57.55
C GLY A 5 -25.96 -8.98 -56.76
N LEU A 6 -24.79 -8.68 -56.20
CA LEU A 6 -23.92 -9.37 -55.24
C LEU A 6 -24.52 -10.50 -54.36
N LEU A 7 -23.76 -11.61 -54.23
CA LEU A 7 -23.61 -12.33 -52.96
C LEU A 7 -22.13 -12.62 -52.69
N GLY A 8 -21.67 -12.24 -51.49
CA GLY A 8 -20.29 -12.30 -51.05
C GLY A 8 -19.80 -13.70 -50.71
N VAL A 9 -18.53 -13.95 -51.02
CA VAL A 9 -17.79 -15.13 -50.58
C VAL A 9 -17.10 -14.78 -49.26
N VAL A 10 -17.57 -15.37 -48.16
CA VAL A 10 -16.89 -15.33 -46.87
C VAL A 10 -15.74 -16.34 -46.93
N GLY A 11 -14.51 -15.83 -47.02
CA GLY A 11 -13.29 -16.62 -46.87
C GLY A 11 -13.05 -16.91 -45.39
N LEU A 12 -13.14 -18.18 -45.02
CA LEU A 12 -12.83 -18.68 -43.68
C LEU A 12 -11.29 -18.65 -43.49
N ALA A 13 -10.77 -17.62 -42.81
CA ALA A 13 -9.39 -17.60 -42.35
C ALA A 13 -9.30 -18.38 -41.03
N LEU A 14 -8.73 -19.58 -41.09
CA LEU A 14 -8.30 -20.36 -39.93
C LEU A 14 -7.16 -19.61 -39.24
N ALA A 15 -7.49 -18.85 -38.19
CA ALA A 15 -6.50 -18.38 -37.22
C ALA A 15 -6.04 -19.59 -36.39
N LEU A 16 -4.84 -20.10 -36.68
CA LEU A 16 -4.12 -20.98 -35.77
C LEU A 16 -3.74 -20.15 -34.53
N GLY A 17 -4.65 -20.12 -33.56
CA GLY A 17 -4.38 -19.58 -32.23
C GLY A 17 -3.39 -20.49 -31.53
N GLY A 18 -2.10 -20.12 -31.58
CA GLY A 18 -1.15 -20.57 -30.57
C GLY A 18 -1.64 -20.05 -29.23
N ALA A 19 -1.98 -20.96 -28.31
CA ALA A 19 -2.27 -20.62 -26.94
C ALA A 19 -1.03 -19.93 -26.35
N GLN A 20 -1.08 -18.60 -26.28
CA GLN A 20 -0.14 -17.81 -25.51
C GLN A 20 -0.42 -18.20 -24.06
N MET A 21 0.42 -19.07 -23.49
CA MET A 21 0.35 -19.37 -22.06
C MET A 21 0.45 -18.02 -21.34
N ALA A 22 -0.64 -17.63 -20.67
CA ALA A 22 -0.59 -16.52 -19.75
C ALA A 22 0.55 -16.82 -18.77
N SER A 23 1.57 -15.97 -18.77
CA SER A 23 2.70 -16.06 -17.85
C SER A 23 2.15 -16.01 -16.43
N SER A 24 2.18 -17.13 -15.72
CA SER A 24 1.90 -17.17 -14.28
C SER A 24 2.88 -16.26 -13.53
N ALA A 25 2.44 -15.67 -12.42
CA ALA A 25 3.32 -14.93 -11.52
C ALA A 25 4.58 -15.75 -11.19
N GLU A 26 5.75 -15.10 -11.21
CA GLU A 26 6.99 -15.75 -10.78
C GLU A 26 7.01 -15.78 -9.25
N ILE A 27 7.14 -16.98 -8.69
CA ILE A 27 7.14 -17.20 -7.25
C ILE A 27 8.51 -17.71 -6.84
N GLY A 28 9.31 -16.79 -6.29
CA GLY A 28 10.52 -17.13 -5.56
C GLY A 28 10.19 -17.48 -4.11
N ILE A 29 10.83 -18.51 -3.57
CA ILE A 29 10.88 -18.71 -2.12
C ILE A 29 12.26 -19.20 -1.73
N GLN A 30 12.83 -18.61 -0.69
CA GLN A 30 14.15 -18.96 -0.20
C GLN A 30 14.20 -18.93 1.31
N ALA A 31 14.93 -19.87 1.91
CA ALA A 31 15.25 -19.81 3.32
C ALA A 31 16.16 -18.61 3.58
N ILE A 32 15.85 -17.85 4.63
CA ILE A 32 16.65 -16.70 5.06
C ILE A 32 17.16 -16.91 6.49
N PRO A 33 18.23 -16.21 6.91
CA PRO A 33 18.65 -16.22 8.31
C PRO A 33 17.52 -15.78 9.24
N GLY A 34 17.31 -16.52 10.32
CA GLY A 34 16.26 -16.25 11.31
C GLY A 34 15.93 -17.50 12.12
N GLN A 35 15.13 -17.33 13.18
CA GLN A 35 14.67 -18.44 14.01
C GLN A 35 13.19 -18.24 14.34
N ALA A 36 12.34 -19.02 13.67
CA ALA A 36 10.93 -19.15 14.02
C ALA A 36 10.77 -19.99 15.29
N GLU A 37 9.57 -20.00 15.87
CA GLU A 37 9.26 -20.82 17.04
C GLU A 37 9.40 -22.33 16.70
N VAL A 38 9.85 -23.12 17.67
CA VAL A 38 9.87 -24.58 17.53
C VAL A 38 8.44 -25.09 17.32
N GLY A 39 8.26 -26.04 16.41
CA GLY A 39 6.96 -26.46 15.90
C GLY A 39 6.39 -25.58 14.78
N THR A 40 7.13 -24.59 14.26
CA THR A 40 6.62 -23.69 13.21
C THR A 40 7.65 -23.41 12.12
N VAL A 41 7.16 -22.87 11.00
CA VAL A 41 7.92 -22.19 9.96
C VAL A 41 7.29 -20.82 9.73
N GLU A 42 8.09 -19.78 9.62
CA GLU A 42 7.65 -18.41 9.34
C GLU A 42 7.91 -18.05 7.87
N ILE A 43 6.92 -17.49 7.18
CA ILE A 43 7.02 -17.09 5.77
C ILE A 43 6.76 -15.58 5.67
N HIS A 44 7.71 -14.83 5.09
CA HIS A 44 7.66 -13.38 4.86
C HIS A 44 7.27 -13.05 3.40
N GLY A 45 6.98 -11.79 3.11
CA GLY A 45 6.65 -11.33 1.75
C GLY A 45 5.22 -11.62 1.31
N LEU A 46 4.30 -11.75 2.27
CA LEU A 46 2.92 -12.14 2.03
C LEU A 46 1.93 -10.99 2.12
N ALA A 47 2.39 -9.77 2.38
CA ALA A 47 1.52 -8.60 2.48
C ALA A 47 0.58 -8.45 1.26
N ALA A 48 -0.66 -8.00 1.53
CA ALA A 48 -1.66 -7.73 0.49
C ALA A 48 -1.10 -6.84 -0.62
N GLY A 49 -1.49 -7.13 -1.87
CA GLY A 49 -1.17 -6.31 -3.03
C GLY A 49 -1.95 -4.99 -3.06
N VAL A 50 -1.95 -4.35 -4.23
CA VAL A 50 -2.81 -3.19 -4.52
C VAL A 50 -4.27 -3.56 -4.24
N PHE A 51 -5.05 -2.59 -3.75
CA PHE A 51 -6.48 -2.76 -3.54
C PHE A 51 -7.17 -3.32 -4.79
N ASP A 52 -7.93 -4.41 -4.64
CA ASP A 52 -8.72 -5.03 -5.72
C ASP A 52 -10.21 -4.85 -5.39
N PRO A 53 -10.90 -3.86 -5.97
CA PRO A 53 -12.29 -3.58 -5.66
C PRO A 53 -13.19 -4.81 -5.80
N SER A 54 -12.89 -5.70 -6.76
CA SER A 54 -13.73 -6.86 -7.04
C SER A 54 -13.75 -7.89 -5.90
N LEU A 55 -12.66 -8.02 -5.13
CA LEU A 55 -12.61 -8.89 -3.95
C LEU A 55 -13.38 -8.28 -2.78
N TRP A 56 -13.30 -6.96 -2.64
CA TRP A 56 -13.96 -6.21 -1.57
C TRP A 56 -15.47 -6.11 -1.79
N GLU A 57 -15.93 -5.91 -3.01
CA GLU A 57 -17.37 -5.89 -3.33
C GLU A 57 -18.02 -7.25 -3.07
N LYS A 58 -17.30 -8.35 -3.36
CA LYS A 58 -17.76 -9.72 -3.13
C LYS A 58 -17.75 -10.14 -1.65
N GLY A 59 -17.04 -9.42 -0.79
CA GLY A 59 -16.84 -9.80 0.61
C GLY A 59 -16.06 -11.12 0.78
N SER A 60 -15.19 -11.47 -0.17
CA SER A 60 -14.48 -12.76 -0.17
C SER A 60 -13.09 -12.70 0.47
N LEU A 61 -12.77 -11.64 1.21
CA LEU A 61 -11.45 -11.38 1.76
C LEU A 61 -11.11 -12.35 2.91
N HIS A 62 -9.87 -12.80 2.95
CA HIS A 62 -9.37 -13.70 3.98
C HIS A 62 -8.38 -12.97 4.91
N PHE A 63 -8.89 -12.44 6.02
CA PHE A 63 -8.09 -11.79 7.05
C PHE A 63 -7.59 -12.79 8.10
N LEU A 64 -6.28 -12.82 8.33
CA LEU A 64 -5.68 -13.62 9.40
C LEU A 64 -5.52 -12.77 10.67
N PRO A 65 -5.94 -13.25 11.85
CA PRO A 65 -5.69 -12.54 13.09
C PRO A 65 -4.22 -12.59 13.47
N ASP A 66 -3.72 -11.52 14.08
CA ASP A 66 -2.35 -11.48 14.60
C ASP A 66 -2.19 -12.53 15.70
N THR A 67 -1.05 -13.23 15.70
CA THR A 67 -0.70 -14.19 16.75
C THR A 67 -0.59 -13.52 18.12
N ARG A 68 -0.22 -12.24 18.15
CA ARG A 68 -0.23 -11.40 19.36
C ARG A 68 -1.64 -10.85 19.52
N SER A 69 -2.38 -11.44 20.46
CA SER A 69 -3.75 -11.04 20.75
C SER A 69 -3.85 -10.75 22.26
N PRO A 70 -3.74 -9.47 22.68
CA PRO A 70 -3.69 -8.23 21.88
C PRO A 70 -2.31 -7.93 21.25
N ILE A 71 -2.27 -7.01 20.28
CA ILE A 71 -1.03 -6.45 19.73
C ILE A 71 -0.49 -5.28 20.59
N LEU A 72 -1.39 -4.55 21.26
CA LEU A 72 -1.02 -3.45 22.16
C LEU A 72 -2.01 -3.39 23.33
N ALA A 73 -1.48 -3.33 24.56
CA ALA A 73 -2.26 -3.27 25.78
C ALA A 73 -1.89 -2.03 26.63
N PRO A 74 -2.81 -1.54 27.48
CA PRO A 74 -2.52 -0.46 28.42
C PRO A 74 -1.31 -0.80 29.30
N ARG A 75 -0.49 0.21 29.61
CA ARG A 75 0.62 0.10 30.59
C ARG A 75 0.14 -0.53 31.89
N ASN A 76 1.06 -1.21 32.58
CA ASN A 76 0.78 -1.89 33.84
C ASN A 76 0.75 -0.94 35.05
N SER A 77 1.20 0.31 34.89
CA SER A 77 1.05 1.36 35.90
C SER A 77 -0.41 1.81 36.02
N GLY A 78 -0.82 2.35 37.17
CA GLY A 78 -2.16 2.95 37.34
C GLY A 78 -3.31 1.94 37.37
N VAL A 79 -4.51 2.45 37.69
CA VAL A 79 -5.72 1.62 37.88
C VAL A 79 -6.62 1.64 36.64
N PHE A 80 -6.63 2.74 35.88
CA PHE A 80 -7.41 2.87 34.66
C PHE A 80 -6.58 2.41 33.47
N ARG A 81 -7.12 1.44 32.73
CA ARG A 81 -6.38 0.66 31.73
C ARG A 81 -7.27 0.37 30.52
N ASN A 82 -7.32 1.31 29.58
CA ASN A 82 -8.15 1.21 28.38
C ASN A 82 -7.39 1.78 27.18
N ILE A 83 -7.32 1.07 26.05
CA ILE A 83 -6.82 1.60 24.77
C ILE A 83 -7.79 1.17 23.65
N TYR A 84 -8.16 2.12 22.80
CA TYR A 84 -9.09 1.90 21.68
C TYR A 84 -8.95 3.01 20.61
N ALA A 85 -9.83 3.00 19.60
CA ALA A 85 -9.82 3.97 18.50
C ALA A 85 -8.48 4.08 17.77
N PRO A 86 -7.93 2.98 17.23
CA PRO A 86 -6.68 3.03 16.49
C PRO A 86 -6.88 3.82 15.18
N SER A 87 -5.97 4.75 14.90
CA SER A 87 -5.87 5.43 13.62
C SER A 87 -4.42 5.46 13.17
N ALA A 88 -4.11 4.67 12.14
CA ALA A 88 -2.76 4.57 11.60
C ALA A 88 -2.55 5.58 10.47
N VAL A 89 -1.45 6.32 10.55
CA VAL A 89 -0.98 7.20 9.48
C VAL A 89 0.34 6.64 8.96
N GLU A 90 0.40 6.37 7.66
CA GLU A 90 1.62 5.95 6.99
C GLU A 90 2.69 7.05 7.08
N THR A 91 3.93 6.62 7.32
CA THR A 91 5.12 7.46 7.34
C THR A 91 6.17 6.87 6.40
N ARG A 92 7.26 7.61 6.16
CA ARG A 92 8.36 7.14 5.32
C ARG A 92 8.94 5.78 5.75
N TYR A 93 8.93 5.48 7.05
CA TYR A 93 9.58 4.29 7.61
C TYR A 93 8.61 3.26 8.20
N GLY A 94 7.30 3.47 8.07
CA GLY A 94 6.29 2.63 8.70
C GLY A 94 5.02 3.41 8.97
N TRP A 95 4.60 3.46 10.23
CA TRP A 95 3.36 4.10 10.65
C TRP A 95 3.53 4.83 11.97
N ARG A 96 2.76 5.90 12.12
CA ARG A 96 2.43 6.46 13.42
C ARG A 96 0.99 6.08 13.75
N LEU A 97 0.85 5.32 14.83
CA LEU A 97 -0.44 4.88 15.34
C LEU A 97 -0.92 5.86 16.41
N PHE A 98 -2.07 6.48 16.17
CA PHE A 98 -2.80 7.31 17.13
C PHE A 98 -3.90 6.48 17.79
N TYR A 99 -4.18 6.72 19.07
CA TYR A 99 -5.24 6.01 19.77
C TYR A 99 -5.76 6.78 20.99
N GLY A 100 -7.02 6.53 21.34
CA GLY A 100 -7.63 7.02 22.58
C GLY A 100 -7.32 6.07 23.74
N ALA A 101 -6.99 6.61 24.92
CA ALA A 101 -6.64 5.75 26.04
C ALA A 101 -6.76 6.35 27.44
N TRP A 102 -6.93 5.44 28.40
CA TRP A 102 -6.43 5.53 29.77
C TRP A 102 -5.22 4.59 29.86
N ASP A 103 -4.07 5.06 29.38
CA ASP A 103 -2.89 4.19 29.19
C ASP A 103 -2.08 4.00 30.48
N GLY A 104 -2.72 3.35 31.47
CA GLY A 104 -2.12 3.04 32.76
C GLY A 104 -1.97 4.27 33.66
N VAL A 105 -3.05 5.04 33.80
CA VAL A 105 -3.12 6.35 34.45
C VAL A 105 -4.03 6.33 35.70
N PRO A 106 -3.95 7.32 36.59
CA PRO A 106 -4.75 7.36 37.82
C PRO A 106 -6.19 7.83 37.63
N SER A 107 -6.59 8.29 36.43
CA SER A 107 -7.98 8.69 36.11
C SER A 107 -8.50 8.02 34.84
N GLY A 108 -9.81 7.75 34.79
CA GLY A 108 -10.53 7.22 33.63
C GLY A 108 -10.96 8.30 32.63
N ASN A 109 -10.10 9.28 32.40
CA ASN A 109 -10.33 10.39 31.48
C ASN A 109 -9.58 10.13 30.18
N ASP A 110 -10.27 10.22 29.06
CA ASP A 110 -9.67 9.92 27.77
C ASP A 110 -8.70 11.01 27.32
N ARG A 111 -7.61 10.53 26.74
CA ARG A 111 -6.57 11.34 26.11
C ARG A 111 -6.13 10.67 24.82
N ILE A 112 -5.43 11.41 23.98
CA ILE A 112 -4.85 10.85 22.75
C ILE A 112 -3.36 10.60 22.95
N TYR A 113 -2.96 9.39 22.57
CA TYR A 113 -1.57 8.96 22.55
C TYR A 113 -1.16 8.63 21.12
N SER A 114 0.15 8.60 20.89
CA SER A 114 0.71 8.06 19.66
C SER A 114 1.93 7.19 19.91
N VAL A 115 2.18 6.26 18.99
CA VAL A 115 3.37 5.41 18.96
C VAL A 115 3.81 5.16 17.53
N GLU A 116 5.12 5.09 17.29
CA GLU A 116 5.68 4.74 15.98
C GLU A 116 5.93 3.23 15.88
N THR A 117 5.80 2.71 14.67
CA THR A 117 6.11 1.31 14.35
C THR A 117 6.47 1.15 12.88
N GLY A 118 7.52 0.37 12.60
CA GLY A 118 7.95 0.07 11.23
C GLY A 118 7.13 -1.05 10.55
N ASN A 119 6.52 -1.92 11.36
CA ASN A 119 6.05 -3.24 10.91
C ASN A 119 4.85 -3.78 11.73
N PHE A 120 4.34 -3.03 12.70
CA PHE A 120 3.38 -3.45 13.72
C PHE A 120 3.83 -4.64 14.59
N LEU A 121 5.08 -5.08 14.50
CA LEU A 121 5.68 -6.10 15.35
C LEU A 121 6.25 -5.48 16.63
N ASP A 122 6.97 -4.39 16.43
CA ASP A 122 7.62 -3.62 17.46
C ASP A 122 7.03 -2.22 17.51
N PHE A 123 6.83 -1.71 18.72
CA PHE A 123 6.29 -0.38 18.95
C PHE A 123 7.29 0.42 19.76
N ASP A 124 7.55 1.65 19.33
CA ASP A 124 8.44 2.56 20.01
C ASP A 124 7.82 3.08 21.32
N GLU A 125 8.44 4.10 21.90
CA GLU A 125 7.89 4.75 23.09
C GLU A 125 6.51 5.36 22.80
N ARG A 126 5.58 5.14 23.73
CA ARG A 126 4.23 5.69 23.66
C ARG A 126 4.20 7.10 24.23
N HIS A 127 3.73 8.07 23.46
CA HIS A 127 3.69 9.48 23.87
C HIS A 127 2.25 9.96 24.07
N LEU A 128 1.99 10.61 25.20
CA LEU A 128 0.77 11.41 25.37
C LEU A 128 0.92 12.66 24.50
N ILE A 129 -0.02 12.89 23.58
CA ILE A 129 0.07 14.01 22.64
C ILE A 129 -0.99 15.07 22.86
N ILE A 130 -2.22 14.67 23.21
CA ILE A 130 -3.32 15.59 23.53
C ILE A 130 -3.86 15.20 24.90
N ASP A 131 -3.73 16.10 25.88
CA ASP A 131 -4.38 16.01 27.18
C ASP A 131 -5.77 16.66 27.14
N HIS A 132 -6.66 16.25 28.03
CA HIS A 132 -8.07 16.62 27.97
C HIS A 132 -8.36 18.08 28.35
N GLY A 133 -7.42 18.77 29.02
CA GLY A 133 -7.60 20.17 29.41
C GLY A 133 -8.91 20.41 30.21
N PRO A 134 -9.77 21.35 29.81
CA PRO A 134 -11.04 21.62 30.48
C PRO A 134 -12.12 20.54 30.22
N PHE A 135 -11.88 19.63 29.28
CA PHE A 135 -12.76 18.49 29.01
C PHE A 135 -12.51 17.37 30.01
N ILE A 136 -13.47 16.46 30.13
CA ILE A 136 -13.32 15.17 30.83
C ILE A 136 -12.71 14.14 29.87
N HIS A 137 -13.14 14.11 28.61
CA HIS A 137 -12.69 13.15 27.61
C HIS A 137 -12.25 13.85 26.33
N VAL A 138 -11.09 13.45 25.80
CA VAL A 138 -10.69 13.65 24.40
C VAL A 138 -10.31 12.29 23.81
N CYS A 139 -11.12 11.77 22.90
CA CYS A 139 -11.04 10.38 22.43
C CYS A 139 -11.45 10.21 20.96
N ASN A 140 -11.55 8.95 20.50
CA ASN A 140 -12.05 8.58 19.18
C ASN A 140 -11.31 9.29 18.04
N VAL A 141 -9.99 9.22 18.08
CA VAL A 141 -9.11 9.93 17.15
C VAL A 141 -9.22 9.36 15.73
N SER A 142 -9.40 10.25 14.77
CA SER A 142 -9.15 10.04 13.35
C SER A 142 -7.95 10.90 12.96
N ALA A 143 -6.92 10.26 12.40
CA ALA A 143 -5.66 10.92 12.04
C ALA A 143 -5.40 10.81 10.53
N ILE A 144 -4.91 11.91 9.96
CA ILE A 144 -4.48 11.99 8.56
C ILE A 144 -3.09 12.65 8.45
N PRO A 145 -2.35 12.43 7.34
CA PRO A 145 -1.15 13.20 7.03
C PRO A 145 -1.47 14.69 6.92
N GLY A 146 -0.60 15.53 7.49
CA GLY A 146 -0.58 16.98 7.33
C GLY A 146 0.48 17.45 6.33
N ALA A 147 0.58 18.77 6.14
CA ALA A 147 1.59 19.35 5.25
C ALA A 147 3.02 19.06 5.74
N SER A 148 3.95 18.88 4.80
CA SER A 148 5.39 18.73 5.08
C SER A 148 5.76 17.62 6.07
N GLY A 149 4.97 16.54 6.13
CA GLY A 149 5.18 15.41 7.04
C GLY A 149 4.55 15.59 8.44
N GLY A 150 3.71 16.62 8.61
CA GLY A 150 2.90 16.81 9.81
C GLY A 150 1.71 15.86 9.91
N TYR A 151 0.81 16.16 10.86
CA TYR A 151 -0.39 15.38 11.16
C TYR A 151 -1.58 16.29 11.45
N GLU A 152 -2.77 15.84 11.10
CA GLU A 152 -4.03 16.48 11.48
C GLU A 152 -4.95 15.45 12.12
N LEU A 153 -5.63 15.83 13.19
CA LEU A 153 -6.49 14.96 13.99
C LEU A 153 -7.89 15.56 14.11
N MET A 154 -8.88 14.69 14.05
CA MET A 154 -10.23 14.96 14.53
C MET A 154 -10.56 13.99 15.65
N CYS A 155 -11.08 14.50 16.77
CA CYS A 155 -11.40 13.72 17.96
C CYS A 155 -12.81 14.06 18.46
N THR A 156 -13.33 13.28 19.38
CA THR A 156 -14.47 13.66 20.23
C THR A 156 -13.96 14.37 21.49
N ALA A 157 -14.53 15.50 21.87
CA ALA A 157 -14.31 16.18 23.14
C ALA A 157 -15.62 16.27 23.95
N TYR A 158 -15.53 16.07 25.27
CA TYR A 158 -16.68 16.12 26.18
C TYR A 158 -16.31 16.67 27.57
N PRO A 159 -17.16 17.50 28.19
CA PRO A 159 -18.37 18.10 27.65
C PRO A 159 -18.10 19.44 26.94
N ASP A 160 -18.95 19.81 25.99
CA ASP A 160 -19.10 21.22 25.61
C ASP A 160 -19.87 22.02 26.69
N SER A 161 -20.18 23.30 26.43
CA SER A 161 -20.94 24.15 27.35
C SER A 161 -22.37 23.66 27.65
N ALA A 162 -22.91 22.73 26.84
CA ALA A 162 -24.24 22.14 26.99
C ALA A 162 -24.19 20.72 27.59
N GLY A 163 -23.02 20.21 27.97
CA GLY A 163 -22.89 18.85 28.50
C GLY A 163 -22.92 17.76 27.42
N LEU A 164 -22.55 18.08 26.17
CA LEU A 164 -22.64 17.18 25.01
C LEU A 164 -21.27 16.89 24.39
N ASN A 165 -21.17 15.81 23.62
CA ASN A 165 -19.98 15.48 22.84
C ASN A 165 -19.91 16.30 21.55
N LYS A 166 -18.74 16.86 21.22
CA LYS A 166 -18.48 17.61 19.98
C LYS A 166 -17.17 17.18 19.33
N PRO A 167 -17.04 17.31 18.00
CA PRO A 167 -15.75 17.10 17.35
C PRO A 167 -14.77 18.23 17.66
N ALA A 168 -13.50 17.89 17.82
CA ALA A 168 -12.40 18.82 18.06
C ALA A 168 -11.23 18.54 17.11
N TYR A 169 -10.62 19.60 16.59
CA TYR A 169 -9.54 19.52 15.61
C TYR A 169 -8.18 19.91 16.22
N PHE A 170 -7.15 19.14 15.86
CA PHE A 170 -5.76 19.41 16.22
C PHE A 170 -4.85 19.26 14.99
N SER A 171 -3.82 20.09 14.89
CA SER A 171 -2.80 19.98 13.86
C SER A 171 -1.40 20.05 14.43
N SER A 172 -0.47 19.40 13.74
CA SER A 172 0.94 19.40 14.09
C SER A 172 1.81 19.41 12.84
N PRO A 173 2.82 20.30 12.75
CA PRO A 173 3.75 20.30 11.61
C PRO A 173 4.82 19.20 11.71
N ASP A 174 5.06 18.66 12.91
CA ASP A 174 6.20 17.79 13.22
C ASP A 174 5.84 16.58 14.11
N GLY A 175 4.57 16.47 14.49
CA GLY A 175 4.05 15.48 15.44
C GLY A 175 4.49 15.69 16.89
N LYS A 176 5.11 16.83 17.23
CA LYS A 176 5.61 17.19 18.57
C LYS A 176 4.96 18.47 19.09
N THR A 177 4.62 19.40 18.21
CA THR A 177 3.95 20.65 18.53
C THR A 177 2.51 20.57 18.01
N TRP A 178 1.52 20.67 18.88
CA TRP A 178 0.11 20.55 18.56
C TRP A 178 -0.60 21.88 18.82
N ASN A 179 -1.34 22.39 17.82
CA ASN A 179 -2.02 23.69 17.86
C ASN A 179 -1.12 24.84 18.37
N GLY A 180 0.18 24.79 18.00
CA GLY A 180 1.17 25.81 18.35
C GLY A 180 1.88 25.64 19.70
N ALA A 181 1.61 24.57 20.45
CA ALA A 181 2.29 24.28 21.73
C ALA A 181 2.84 22.85 21.81
N PRO A 182 3.90 22.57 22.58
CA PRO A 182 4.48 21.24 22.68
C PRO A 182 3.53 20.18 23.25
N ALA A 183 3.68 18.93 22.82
CA ALA A 183 3.04 17.78 23.44
C ALA A 183 3.52 17.57 24.90
N PRO A 184 2.63 17.17 25.84
CA PRO A 184 1.20 17.01 25.62
C PRO A 184 0.49 18.37 25.54
N TYR A 185 -0.25 18.60 24.47
CA TYR A 185 -1.05 19.81 24.32
C TYR A 185 -2.33 19.66 25.13
N SER A 186 -2.59 20.61 26.03
CA SER A 186 -3.84 20.68 26.77
C SER A 186 -4.94 21.21 25.86
N ALA A 187 -5.89 20.37 25.49
CA ALA A 187 -7.05 20.79 24.70
C ALA A 187 -7.75 22.02 25.29
N GLN A 188 -8.40 22.80 24.44
CA GLN A 188 -9.10 24.04 24.76
C GLN A 188 -10.49 24.04 24.12
N THR A 189 -11.41 24.85 24.64
CA THR A 189 -12.75 24.98 24.05
C THR A 189 -12.73 25.54 22.62
N SER A 190 -11.70 26.31 22.27
CA SER A 190 -11.43 26.77 20.89
C SER A 190 -11.03 25.63 19.94
N ASP A 191 -10.76 24.43 20.44
CA ASP A 191 -10.42 23.28 19.61
C ASP A 191 -11.65 22.66 18.94
N LEU A 192 -12.84 22.91 19.49
CA LEU A 192 -14.11 22.45 18.92
C LEU A 192 -14.36 23.01 17.52
N ILE A 193 -15.03 22.23 16.68
CA ILE A 193 -15.44 22.62 15.32
C ILE A 193 -16.93 22.96 15.28
N SER A 194 -17.36 23.63 14.21
CA SER A 194 -18.78 23.85 13.92
C SER A 194 -19.23 23.05 12.70
N ILE A 195 -20.50 22.65 12.69
CA ILE A 195 -21.18 22.11 11.49
C ILE A 195 -22.43 22.97 11.24
N GLU A 196 -22.34 23.84 10.25
CA GLU A 196 -23.44 24.67 9.78
C GLU A 196 -24.41 23.87 8.92
N GLY A 197 -25.69 24.23 8.98
CA GLY A 197 -26.73 23.56 8.20
C GLY A 197 -27.13 22.16 8.68
N TYR A 198 -26.53 21.63 9.76
CA TYR A 198 -26.99 20.41 10.43
C TYR A 198 -27.96 20.76 11.57
N PRO A 199 -29.28 20.59 11.43
CA PRO A 199 -30.23 20.93 12.48
C PRO A 199 -30.49 19.70 13.37
N PRO A 200 -30.38 19.77 14.71
CA PRO A 200 -29.78 20.81 15.57
C PRO A 200 -28.36 20.46 16.06
N PHE A 201 -27.29 20.91 15.38
CA PHE A 201 -25.89 20.67 15.79
C PHE A 201 -25.61 21.05 17.24
N ALA A 202 -26.16 22.18 17.71
CA ALA A 202 -26.06 22.60 19.10
C ALA A 202 -26.56 21.52 20.07
N ALA A 203 -27.68 20.86 19.75
CA ALA A 203 -28.26 19.79 20.57
C ALA A 203 -27.77 18.38 20.21
N ALA A 204 -27.01 18.22 19.12
CA ALA A 204 -26.45 16.95 18.67
C ALA A 204 -25.42 16.41 19.67
N ASP A 205 -25.38 15.10 19.83
CA ASP A 205 -24.41 14.43 20.70
C ASP A 205 -23.48 13.61 19.82
N ILE A 206 -22.41 14.26 19.34
CA ILE A 206 -21.52 13.68 18.33
C ILE A 206 -20.35 13.02 19.06
N ASN A 207 -20.59 11.79 19.48
CA ASN A 207 -19.64 10.95 20.20
C ASN A 207 -19.14 9.83 19.30
N GLY A 208 -17.83 9.57 19.32
CA GLY A 208 -17.22 8.66 18.39
C GLY A 208 -16.91 9.33 17.08
N MET A 209 -15.89 8.82 16.38
CA MET A 209 -16.17 8.40 15.00
C MET A 209 -16.37 9.58 14.05
N ASN A 210 -15.67 10.67 14.38
CA ASN A 210 -15.53 11.92 13.64
C ASN A 210 -14.40 11.75 12.63
N VAL A 211 -14.67 11.05 11.55
CA VAL A 211 -13.63 10.66 10.59
C VAL A 211 -13.29 11.83 9.68
N LEU A 212 -12.04 12.28 9.78
CA LEU A 212 -11.49 13.32 8.92
C LEU A 212 -10.85 12.68 7.70
N LEU A 213 -11.21 13.18 6.53
CA LEU A 213 -10.51 12.91 5.27
C LEU A 213 -10.14 14.24 4.64
N LYS A 214 -8.96 14.32 4.03
CA LYS A 214 -8.52 15.49 3.27
C LYS A 214 -8.38 15.13 1.81
N GLU A 215 -9.00 15.94 0.96
CA GLU A 215 -9.06 15.76 -0.48
C GLU A 215 -8.71 17.07 -1.16
N GLU A 216 -7.58 17.11 -1.87
CA GLU A 216 -7.07 18.30 -2.55
C GLU A 216 -7.14 19.52 -1.62
N ASP A 217 -8.07 20.45 -1.90
CA ASP A 217 -8.30 21.68 -1.16
C ASP A 217 -9.56 21.61 -0.28
N SER A 218 -9.92 20.46 0.26
CA SER A 218 -11.12 20.30 1.09
C SER A 218 -10.97 19.24 2.19
N TYR A 219 -11.69 19.47 3.28
CA TYR A 219 -11.89 18.52 4.36
C TYR A 219 -13.27 17.88 4.21
N ARG A 220 -13.34 16.58 4.45
CA ARG A 220 -14.57 15.82 4.65
C ARG A 220 -14.61 15.32 6.08
N LEU A 221 -15.78 15.41 6.68
CA LEU A 221 -16.06 14.88 7.99
C LEU A 221 -17.21 13.89 7.87
N TYR A 222 -16.97 12.63 8.23
CA TYR A 222 -18.04 11.65 8.47
C TYR A 222 -18.27 11.55 9.97
N PHE A 223 -19.53 11.54 10.39
CA PHE A 223 -19.86 11.53 11.81
C PHE A 223 -21.19 10.84 12.09
N CYS A 224 -21.39 10.43 13.34
CA CYS A 224 -22.66 9.90 13.84
C CYS A 224 -23.20 10.80 14.96
N ASN A 225 -24.52 10.87 15.09
CA ASN A 225 -25.17 11.59 16.20
C ASN A 225 -25.86 10.58 17.11
N PHE A 226 -25.47 10.51 18.39
CA PHE A 226 -26.01 9.51 19.31
C PHE A 226 -27.49 9.73 19.66
N LYS A 227 -28.00 10.94 19.41
CA LYS A 227 -29.43 11.28 19.51
C LYS A 227 -30.22 11.02 18.22
N ASP A 228 -29.53 10.80 17.11
CA ASP A 228 -30.13 10.53 15.79
C ASP A 228 -29.40 9.35 15.13
N ARG A 229 -29.80 8.14 15.53
CA ARG A 229 -29.14 6.88 15.16
C ARG A 229 -29.66 6.35 13.84
N GLY A 230 -28.92 5.41 13.23
CA GLY A 230 -29.30 4.74 11.99
C GLY A 230 -28.70 5.37 10.74
N GLN A 231 -27.85 6.38 10.89
CA GLN A 231 -27.28 7.13 9.78
C GLN A 231 -25.83 7.54 10.09
N VAL A 232 -25.00 7.50 9.05
CA VAL A 232 -23.71 8.18 8.99
C VAL A 232 -23.90 9.45 8.20
N PHE A 233 -23.55 10.58 8.81
CA PHE A 233 -23.68 11.92 8.23
C PHE A 233 -22.35 12.36 7.63
N ARG A 234 -22.43 13.32 6.71
CA ARG A 234 -21.27 13.93 6.07
C ARG A 234 -21.37 15.45 6.09
N ALA A 235 -20.22 16.08 6.28
CA ALA A 235 -20.03 17.52 6.13
C ALA A 235 -18.70 17.80 5.41
N SER A 236 -18.55 18.99 4.85
CA SER A 236 -17.29 19.40 4.20
C SER A 236 -16.86 20.81 4.57
N SER A 237 -15.59 21.11 4.35
CA SER A 237 -15.05 22.45 4.55
C SER A 237 -13.84 22.74 3.68
N LYS A 238 -13.51 24.03 3.57
CA LYS A 238 -12.22 24.54 3.07
C LYS A 238 -11.20 24.75 4.19
N ASP A 239 -11.63 24.75 5.44
CA ASP A 239 -10.78 24.86 6.61
C ASP A 239 -11.13 23.76 7.63
N PRO A 240 -10.24 23.41 8.57
CA PRO A 240 -10.49 22.28 9.45
C PRO A 240 -11.43 22.59 10.64
N LYS A 241 -12.05 23.78 10.71
CA LYS A 241 -12.83 24.25 11.86
C LYS A 241 -14.30 24.51 11.56
N HIS A 242 -14.64 24.92 10.34
CA HIS A 242 -16.00 25.37 10.01
C HIS A 242 -16.60 24.51 8.88
N PHE A 243 -17.37 23.49 9.24
CA PHE A 243 -17.95 22.56 8.27
C PHE A 243 -19.36 22.95 7.86
N GLN A 244 -19.71 22.61 6.61
CA GLN A 244 -21.06 22.71 6.07
C GLN A 244 -21.63 21.29 5.92
N TYR A 245 -22.83 21.06 6.46
CA TYR A 245 -23.54 19.81 6.33
C TYR A 245 -23.89 19.49 4.87
N GLU A 246 -23.61 18.27 4.42
CA GLU A 246 -23.87 17.81 3.05
C GLU A 246 -25.00 16.79 2.95
N GLY A 247 -25.31 16.05 4.02
CA GLY A 247 -26.34 15.02 4.02
C GLY A 247 -25.91 13.72 4.70
N HIS A 248 -26.55 12.63 4.28
CA HIS A 248 -26.29 11.28 4.77
C HIS A 248 -25.38 10.54 3.78
N ALA A 249 -24.35 9.88 4.29
CA ALA A 249 -23.43 9.08 3.48
C ALA A 249 -23.80 7.60 3.45
N LEU A 250 -24.39 7.09 4.54
CA LEU A 250 -24.78 5.69 4.69
C LEU A 250 -25.95 5.57 5.66
N GLU A 251 -26.97 4.79 5.31
CA GLU A 251 -27.96 4.29 6.26
C GLU A 251 -27.37 3.10 7.01
N SER A 252 -27.02 3.27 8.28
CA SER A 252 -26.46 2.22 9.12
C SER A 252 -26.72 2.48 10.60
N ARG A 253 -27.06 1.40 11.33
CA ARG A 253 -27.15 1.43 12.80
C ARG A 253 -25.78 1.39 13.49
N HIS A 254 -24.73 1.09 12.74
CA HIS A 254 -23.35 1.04 13.21
C HIS A 254 -22.71 2.42 13.06
N PHE A 255 -21.60 2.60 13.76
CA PHE A 255 -20.94 3.90 13.83
C PHE A 255 -19.67 3.88 12.97
N VAL A 256 -19.30 5.00 12.33
CA VAL A 256 -18.18 5.10 11.37
C VAL A 256 -16.83 5.39 12.03
N ASN A 257 -15.90 4.44 12.09
CA ASN A 257 -14.65 4.67 12.83
C ASN A 257 -13.48 5.15 11.97
N ASP A 258 -13.47 4.81 10.68
CA ASP A 258 -12.41 5.20 9.75
C ASP A 258 -12.95 5.23 8.31
N VAL A 259 -12.36 6.07 7.48
CA VAL A 259 -12.62 6.18 6.05
C VAL A 259 -11.30 6.45 5.37
N LYS A 260 -10.89 5.55 4.47
CA LYS A 260 -9.68 5.72 3.66
C LYS A 260 -10.06 5.84 2.19
N LYS A 261 -9.31 6.67 1.47
CA LYS A 261 -9.39 6.79 0.02
C LYS A 261 -8.18 6.09 -0.59
N VAL A 262 -8.43 5.21 -1.55
CA VAL A 262 -7.41 4.59 -2.40
C VAL A 262 -7.76 4.87 -3.87
N ALA A 263 -6.77 4.83 -4.75
CA ALA A 263 -6.99 4.99 -6.18
C ALA A 263 -6.42 3.77 -6.92
N VAL A 264 -7.23 3.17 -7.79
CA VAL A 264 -6.86 1.99 -8.59
C VAL A 264 -7.32 2.23 -10.02
N GLY A 265 -6.41 2.11 -10.99
CA GLY A 265 -6.74 2.34 -12.41
C GLY A 265 -7.26 3.76 -12.71
N GLY A 266 -6.94 4.75 -11.89
CA GLY A 266 -7.44 6.12 -12.00
C GLY A 266 -8.81 6.37 -11.36
N GLU A 267 -9.48 5.32 -10.85
CA GLU A 267 -10.74 5.43 -10.12
C GLU A 267 -10.49 5.53 -8.61
N ALA A 268 -11.24 6.42 -7.95
CA ALA A 268 -11.20 6.58 -6.50
C ALA A 268 -12.15 5.59 -5.81
N TRP A 269 -11.67 4.99 -4.73
CA TRP A 269 -12.43 4.09 -3.87
C TRP A 269 -12.32 4.55 -2.42
N TYR A 270 -13.45 4.56 -1.72
CA TYR A 270 -13.54 4.94 -0.31
C TYR A 270 -13.97 3.72 0.49
N LEU A 271 -13.22 3.44 1.56
CA LEU A 271 -13.44 2.30 2.45
C LEU A 271 -13.85 2.82 3.82
N MET A 272 -15.13 2.70 4.14
CA MET A 272 -15.65 3.04 5.46
C MET A 272 -15.59 1.81 6.37
N ALA A 273 -15.02 1.93 7.57
CA ALA A 273 -15.05 0.91 8.60
C ALA A 273 -16.02 1.29 9.71
N LEU A 274 -16.82 0.33 10.19
CA LEU A 274 -17.85 0.56 11.20
C LEU A 274 -17.84 -0.49 12.31
N HIS A 275 -18.41 -0.14 13.46
CA HIS A 275 -18.66 -1.08 14.56
C HIS A 275 -20.00 -0.86 15.26
N GLY A 276 -20.42 -1.88 16.01
CA GLY A 276 -21.65 -1.86 16.81
C GLY A 276 -21.45 -1.92 18.33
N ASN A 277 -20.22 -1.78 18.86
CA ASN A 277 -19.90 -2.05 20.28
C ASN A 277 -20.24 -3.49 20.69
N GLY A 278 -20.06 -4.42 19.77
CA GLY A 278 -20.55 -5.78 19.86
C GLY A 278 -19.58 -6.78 19.26
N PRO A 279 -20.05 -7.99 18.92
CA PRO A 279 -19.19 -9.08 18.46
C PRO A 279 -18.84 -8.99 16.98
N GLN A 280 -19.20 -7.92 16.28
CA GLN A 280 -19.00 -7.77 14.83
C GLN A 280 -18.49 -6.38 14.45
N LEU A 281 -17.66 -6.36 13.41
CA LEU A 281 -17.20 -5.19 12.66
C LEU A 281 -17.75 -5.23 11.24
N PHE A 282 -17.86 -4.07 10.61
CA PHE A 282 -18.46 -3.90 9.29
C PHE A 282 -17.61 -2.98 8.42
N TYR A 283 -17.82 -3.05 7.11
CA TYR A 283 -17.28 -2.08 6.18
C TYR A 283 -18.28 -1.72 5.09
N SER A 284 -18.06 -0.60 4.41
CA SER A 284 -18.82 -0.20 3.23
C SER A 284 -17.91 0.48 2.21
N LEU A 285 -18.29 0.43 0.93
CA LEU A 285 -17.54 0.95 -0.19
C LEU A 285 -18.29 2.11 -0.88
N SER A 286 -17.54 3.03 -1.45
CA SER A 286 -18.05 4.09 -2.32
C SER A 286 -17.01 4.44 -3.38
N THR A 287 -17.46 4.96 -4.53
CA THR A 287 -16.59 5.51 -5.57
C THR A 287 -16.61 7.04 -5.64
N ASP A 288 -17.57 7.68 -4.97
CA ASP A 288 -17.70 9.15 -4.89
C ASP A 288 -17.46 9.70 -3.48
N GLY A 289 -17.40 8.82 -2.48
CA GLY A 289 -17.27 9.14 -1.06
C GLY A 289 -18.53 9.81 -0.49
N LEU A 290 -19.56 10.04 -1.28
CA LEU A 290 -20.83 10.65 -0.92
C LEU A 290 -21.85 9.58 -0.59
N HIS A 291 -21.94 8.54 -1.41
CA HIS A 291 -22.92 7.47 -1.29
C HIS A 291 -22.21 6.14 -1.10
N PHE A 292 -22.35 5.58 0.08
CA PHE A 292 -21.79 4.28 0.42
C PHE A 292 -22.80 3.17 0.15
N SER A 293 -22.30 2.03 -0.33
CA SER A 293 -23.11 0.83 -0.52
C SER A 293 -23.61 0.29 0.83
N PRO A 294 -24.64 -0.59 0.85
CA PRO A 294 -25.01 -1.27 2.08
C PRO A 294 -23.80 -1.94 2.73
N GLU A 295 -23.66 -1.79 4.04
CA GLU A 295 -22.53 -2.34 4.78
C GLU A 295 -22.47 -3.86 4.69
N GLN A 296 -21.24 -4.38 4.67
CA GLN A 296 -20.92 -5.80 4.71
C GLN A 296 -20.24 -6.15 6.03
N GLU A 297 -20.37 -7.39 6.48
CA GLU A 297 -19.64 -7.88 7.64
C GLU A 297 -18.13 -7.92 7.31
N LEU A 298 -17.32 -7.29 8.15
CA LEU A 298 -15.86 -7.33 8.06
C LEU A 298 -15.31 -8.52 8.84
N ALA A 299 -15.76 -8.68 10.08
CA ALA A 299 -15.21 -9.66 11.00
C ALA A 299 -16.09 -9.86 12.24
N GLY A 300 -16.28 -11.12 12.66
CA GLY A 300 -16.78 -11.48 13.99
C GLY A 300 -15.65 -11.67 15.01
N ASN A 301 -15.94 -11.55 16.31
CA ASN A 301 -14.99 -11.76 17.41
C ASN A 301 -14.38 -13.17 17.39
N LEU A 302 -13.16 -13.32 17.89
CA LEU A 302 -12.43 -14.60 17.93
C LEU A 302 -12.66 -15.37 19.23
N GLY A 303 -13.02 -14.68 20.31
CA GLY A 303 -13.23 -15.31 21.61
C GLY A 303 -13.77 -14.36 22.67
N ALA A 304 -13.59 -14.73 23.94
CA ALA A 304 -14.08 -13.93 25.05
C ALA A 304 -13.34 -12.59 25.20
N GLU A 305 -12.06 -12.54 24.83
CA GLU A 305 -11.17 -11.39 25.06
C GLU A 305 -11.46 -10.18 24.16
N ASP A 306 -12.10 -10.41 23.01
CA ASP A 306 -12.47 -9.41 21.99
C ASP A 306 -13.98 -9.36 21.73
N LYS A 307 -14.79 -9.86 22.67
CA LYS A 307 -16.25 -9.98 22.54
C LYS A 307 -16.97 -8.66 22.24
N HIS A 308 -16.44 -7.55 22.75
CA HIS A 308 -16.97 -6.21 22.55
C HIS A 308 -15.98 -5.40 21.73
N MET A 309 -16.18 -5.33 20.41
CA MET A 309 -15.39 -4.54 19.47
C MET A 309 -16.01 -3.15 19.32
N VAL A 310 -15.21 -2.13 19.64
CA VAL A 310 -15.67 -0.74 19.91
C VAL A 310 -14.94 0.32 19.10
N ALA A 311 -14.06 -0.10 18.20
CA ALA A 311 -13.34 0.77 17.29
C ALA A 311 -12.66 -0.07 16.22
N VAL A 312 -12.46 0.51 15.03
CA VAL A 312 -11.74 -0.12 13.92
C VAL A 312 -11.01 0.92 13.09
N GLY A 313 -9.79 0.64 12.68
CA GLY A 313 -8.98 1.54 11.85
C GLY A 313 -8.23 0.76 10.79
N TRP A 314 -8.22 1.27 9.57
CA TRP A 314 -7.52 0.64 8.46
C TRP A 314 -6.01 0.87 8.56
N VAL A 315 -5.24 -0.11 8.08
CA VAL A 315 -3.79 0.00 7.92
C VAL A 315 -3.48 -0.05 6.43
N LEU A 316 -2.94 1.05 5.89
CA LEU A 316 -2.60 1.17 4.48
C LEU A 316 -1.10 1.37 4.27
N ARG A 317 -0.63 0.96 3.10
CA ARG A 317 0.64 1.40 2.51
C ARG A 317 0.34 1.81 1.07
N GLY A 318 0.36 3.11 0.79
CA GLY A 318 -0.10 3.68 -0.47
C GLY A 318 -1.48 3.16 -0.87
N SER A 319 -1.55 2.42 -1.98
CA SER A 319 -2.81 1.87 -2.52
C SER A 319 -3.21 0.51 -1.92
N ARG A 320 -2.41 -0.03 -1.00
CA ARG A 320 -2.54 -1.38 -0.45
C ARG A 320 -3.22 -1.33 0.91
N VAL A 321 -4.33 -2.06 1.07
CA VAL A 321 -4.97 -2.25 2.37
C VAL A 321 -4.38 -3.49 3.02
N LEU A 322 -3.53 -3.29 4.03
CA LEU A 322 -2.77 -4.35 4.67
C LEU A 322 -3.56 -5.09 5.76
N GLY A 323 -4.66 -4.51 6.21
CA GLY A 323 -5.45 -5.05 7.31
C GLY A 323 -6.17 -3.95 8.09
N PHE A 324 -6.60 -4.31 9.29
CA PHE A 324 -7.22 -3.39 10.22
C PHE A 324 -6.81 -3.68 11.66
N LEU A 325 -6.76 -2.61 12.44
CA LEU A 325 -6.65 -2.67 13.89
C LEU A 325 -8.02 -2.42 14.50
N TYR A 326 -8.30 -3.00 15.66
CA TYR A 326 -9.56 -2.78 16.35
C TYR A 326 -9.39 -2.75 17.86
N GLY A 327 -10.14 -1.86 18.51
CA GLY A 327 -10.23 -1.77 19.96
C GLY A 327 -11.30 -2.74 20.44
N ALA A 328 -10.96 -3.63 21.37
CA ALA A 328 -11.94 -4.56 21.92
C ALA A 328 -11.65 -4.97 23.37
N GLY A 329 -12.67 -5.51 24.04
CA GLY A 329 -12.57 -6.02 25.40
C GLY A 329 -13.56 -7.13 25.71
N ALA A 330 -13.34 -7.79 26.85
CA ALA A 330 -14.18 -8.91 27.30
C ALA A 330 -15.50 -8.49 27.96
N VAL A 331 -15.65 -7.19 28.28
CA VAL A 331 -16.77 -6.67 29.09
C VAL A 331 -17.47 -5.51 28.38
N PRO A 332 -18.80 -5.35 28.58
CA PRO A 332 -19.59 -4.30 27.92
C PRO A 332 -19.38 -2.90 28.50
N SER A 333 -18.65 -2.75 29.61
CA SER A 333 -18.32 -1.43 30.19
C SER A 333 -17.31 -0.64 29.37
N LEU A 334 -16.62 -1.29 28.42
CA LEU A 334 -15.68 -0.68 27.47
C LEU A 334 -14.55 0.12 28.14
N ASP A 335 -14.20 -0.24 29.37
CA ASP A 335 -13.26 0.45 30.26
C ASP A 335 -11.92 -0.30 30.38
N ARG A 336 -11.78 -1.41 29.63
CA ARG A 336 -10.65 -2.35 29.66
C ARG A 336 -10.26 -2.87 28.27
N ASN A 337 -10.47 -2.05 27.24
CA ASN A 337 -10.14 -2.44 25.88
C ASN A 337 -8.63 -2.47 25.63
N ARG A 338 -8.25 -3.26 24.63
CA ARG A 338 -6.89 -3.41 24.09
C ARG A 338 -6.98 -3.35 22.57
N LEU A 339 -5.85 -3.16 21.90
CA LEU A 339 -5.81 -3.20 20.43
C LEU A 339 -5.45 -4.59 19.94
N PHE A 340 -6.18 -5.02 18.93
CA PHE A 340 -5.99 -6.27 18.20
C PHE A 340 -5.77 -5.95 16.71
N GLY A 341 -5.20 -6.88 15.96
CA GLY A 341 -4.96 -6.73 14.52
C GLY A 341 -5.46 -7.92 13.73
N ARG A 342 -5.97 -7.68 12.51
CA ARG A 342 -6.14 -8.70 11.48
C ARG A 342 -5.56 -8.21 10.17
N TRP A 343 -4.83 -9.09 9.50
CA TRP A 343 -3.99 -8.75 8.37
C TRP A 343 -4.52 -9.40 7.10
N LEU A 344 -4.59 -8.61 6.04
CA LEU A 344 -4.89 -9.07 4.70
C LEU A 344 -3.57 -9.45 4.03
N GLN A 345 -3.49 -10.69 3.56
CA GLN A 345 -2.27 -11.27 3.03
C GLN A 345 -2.59 -12.26 1.93
N LYS A 346 -1.64 -12.48 1.03
CA LYS A 346 -1.63 -13.66 0.17
C LYS A 346 -1.52 -14.89 1.05
N ARG A 347 -2.35 -15.91 0.83
CA ARG A 347 -2.32 -17.13 1.65
C ARG A 347 -1.27 -18.08 1.10
N VAL A 348 -0.37 -18.55 1.97
CA VAL A 348 0.59 -19.60 1.64
C VAL A 348 0.21 -20.92 2.31
N VAL A 349 0.30 -22.02 1.58
CA VAL A 349 0.10 -23.38 2.11
C VAL A 349 1.29 -24.23 1.74
N PHE A 350 1.89 -24.94 2.69
CA PHE A 350 2.90 -25.95 2.34
C PHE A 350 2.22 -27.30 2.13
N VAL A 351 2.47 -27.92 0.98
CA VAL A 351 1.92 -29.24 0.61
C VAL A 351 3.06 -30.23 0.54
N ALA A 352 3.08 -31.17 1.48
CA ALA A 352 4.07 -32.25 1.51
C ALA A 352 3.89 -33.23 0.34
N GLU A 353 4.95 -33.97 0.03
CA GLU A 353 4.93 -35.02 -1.01
C GLU A 353 3.88 -36.11 -0.74
N ASP A 354 3.56 -36.37 0.53
CA ASP A 354 2.50 -37.30 0.93
C ASP A 354 1.07 -36.72 0.85
N GLY A 355 0.95 -35.45 0.45
CA GLY A 355 -0.32 -34.73 0.33
C GLY A 355 -0.76 -33.99 1.59
N THR A 356 -0.05 -34.12 2.72
CA THR A 356 -0.35 -33.37 3.95
C THR A 356 -0.23 -31.87 3.71
N ARG A 357 -1.24 -31.09 4.11
CA ARG A 357 -1.29 -29.63 3.97
C ARG A 357 -1.03 -28.96 5.31
N TYR A 358 -0.13 -27.99 5.31
CA TYR A 358 0.19 -27.15 6.46
C TYR A 358 -0.24 -25.73 6.14
N GLU A 359 -1.26 -25.26 6.86
CA GLU A 359 -1.97 -24.03 6.58
C GLU A 359 -1.83 -23.02 7.73
N PRO A 360 -1.87 -21.71 7.43
CA PRO A 360 -1.77 -20.67 8.44
C PRO A 360 -3.14 -20.42 9.07
N ASP A 361 -3.17 -20.33 10.40
CA ASP A 361 -4.34 -19.89 11.19
C ASP A 361 -4.15 -18.52 11.85
N ARG A 362 -2.93 -17.97 11.71
CA ARG A 362 -2.47 -16.71 12.30
C ARG A 362 -1.48 -16.03 11.37
N ALA A 363 -1.39 -14.71 11.51
CA ALA A 363 -0.36 -13.87 10.91
C ALA A 363 0.52 -13.24 12.00
N LEU A 364 1.72 -12.81 11.64
CA LEU A 364 2.58 -11.99 12.48
C LEU A 364 2.82 -10.66 11.76
N GLY A 365 2.04 -9.65 12.13
CA GLY A 365 2.01 -8.38 11.41
C GLY A 365 1.47 -8.50 9.97
N PRO A 366 1.56 -7.43 9.18
CA PRO A 366 0.95 -7.36 7.86
C PRO A 366 1.62 -8.24 6.80
N ASP A 367 2.81 -8.79 7.05
CA ASP A 367 3.64 -9.41 5.99
C ASP A 367 3.97 -10.89 6.20
N ARG A 368 3.69 -11.46 7.39
CA ARG A 368 4.18 -12.79 7.75
C ARG A 368 3.08 -13.75 8.14
N GLN A 369 3.22 -15.01 7.73
CA GLN A 369 2.36 -16.13 8.14
C GLN A 369 3.17 -17.22 8.82
N ILE A 370 2.53 -17.90 9.76
CA ILE A 370 3.13 -18.98 10.55
C ILE A 370 2.45 -20.29 10.16
N LEU A 371 3.24 -21.27 9.73
CA LEU A 371 2.80 -22.63 9.46
C LEU A 371 3.21 -23.53 10.62
N LYS A 372 2.25 -24.20 11.26
CA LYS A 372 2.54 -25.22 12.28
C LYS A 372 3.04 -26.48 11.59
N VAL A 373 4.20 -27.00 11.99
CA VAL A 373 4.83 -28.19 11.41
C VAL A 373 5.42 -29.10 12.49
N PRO A 374 5.59 -30.41 12.22
CA PRO A 374 6.36 -31.31 13.08
C PRO A 374 7.73 -30.75 13.49
N ALA A 375 8.04 -30.82 14.79
CA ALA A 375 9.27 -30.27 15.36
C ALA A 375 10.50 -31.19 15.16
N ASP A 376 10.27 -32.47 14.87
CA ASP A 376 11.27 -33.54 14.96
C ASP A 376 11.79 -34.04 13.61
N ARG A 377 11.22 -33.56 12.50
CA ARG A 377 11.55 -34.05 11.15
C ARG A 377 11.50 -32.98 10.07
N GLU A 378 12.21 -33.26 8.99
CA GLU A 378 12.12 -32.51 7.73
C GLU A 378 10.95 -33.00 6.89
N ILE A 379 10.36 -32.09 6.12
CA ILE A 379 9.21 -32.35 5.26
C ILE A 379 9.53 -31.80 3.88
N LYS A 380 9.46 -32.66 2.87
CA LYS A 380 9.63 -32.26 1.46
C LYS A 380 8.28 -32.01 0.84
N GLY A 381 8.21 -31.03 -0.06
CA GLY A 381 6.97 -30.59 -0.65
C GLY A 381 7.15 -29.33 -1.49
N ARG A 382 6.11 -28.51 -1.57
CA ARG A 382 6.11 -27.20 -2.24
C ARG A 382 5.19 -26.24 -1.52
N PHE A 383 5.39 -24.95 -1.74
CA PHE A 383 4.46 -23.90 -1.29
C PHE A 383 3.45 -23.58 -2.39
N GLU A 384 2.17 -23.51 -2.04
CA GLU A 384 1.08 -23.04 -2.89
C GLU A 384 0.64 -21.66 -2.41
N PHE A 385 0.57 -20.69 -3.33
CA PHE A 385 0.19 -19.32 -3.02
C PHE A 385 -1.17 -18.98 -3.62
N HIS A 386 -1.97 -18.26 -2.84
CA HIS A 386 -3.30 -17.81 -3.21
C HIS A 386 -3.43 -16.31 -2.96
N ARG A 387 -4.35 -15.67 -3.67
CA ARG A 387 -4.68 -14.24 -3.49
C ARG A 387 -5.24 -13.99 -2.09
N GLU A 388 -5.52 -12.73 -1.82
CA GLU A 388 -6.05 -12.19 -0.58
C GLU A 388 -7.48 -12.69 -0.24
N ASP A 389 -8.15 -13.38 -1.17
CA ASP A 389 -9.39 -14.14 -0.91
C ASP A 389 -9.14 -15.54 -0.30
N GLY A 390 -7.87 -15.95 -0.20
CA GLY A 390 -7.44 -17.22 0.34
C GLY A 390 -7.70 -18.44 -0.57
N VAL A 391 -8.31 -18.26 -1.75
CA VAL A 391 -8.77 -19.34 -2.62
C VAL A 391 -8.29 -19.25 -4.06
N THR A 392 -8.12 -18.05 -4.62
CA THR A 392 -7.69 -17.87 -6.01
C THR A 392 -6.19 -18.19 -6.12
N ARG A 393 -5.84 -19.23 -6.88
CA ARG A 393 -4.44 -19.68 -7.07
C ARG A 393 -3.60 -18.60 -7.77
N ILE A 394 -2.45 -18.28 -7.19
CA ILE A 394 -1.40 -17.47 -7.82
C ILE A 394 -0.41 -18.39 -8.54
N GLY A 395 0.06 -19.43 -7.85
CA GLY A 395 1.01 -20.40 -8.37
C GLY A 395 1.72 -21.19 -7.26
N ASP A 396 2.73 -21.95 -7.65
CA ASP A 396 3.49 -22.82 -6.76
C ASP A 396 4.97 -22.44 -6.75
N SER A 397 5.63 -22.64 -5.61
CA SER A 397 7.09 -22.63 -5.59
C SER A 397 7.66 -23.87 -6.28
N ILE A 398 8.94 -23.80 -6.64
CA ILE A 398 9.73 -25.01 -6.85
C ILE A 398 9.73 -25.90 -5.59
N PRO A 399 9.97 -27.22 -5.72
CA PRO A 399 10.05 -28.11 -4.58
C PRO A 399 11.04 -27.61 -3.51
N ALA A 400 10.63 -27.69 -2.25
CA ALA A 400 11.39 -27.24 -1.09
C ALA A 400 11.33 -28.27 0.04
N ALA A 401 12.35 -28.27 0.89
CA ALA A 401 12.36 -29.00 2.15
C ALA A 401 12.26 -28.00 3.30
N ILE A 402 11.34 -28.26 4.23
CA ILE A 402 11.14 -27.43 5.42
C ILE A 402 11.42 -28.20 6.70
N ARG A 403 11.92 -27.50 7.71
CA ARG A 403 12.13 -27.95 9.08
C ARG A 403 11.60 -26.89 10.04
N SER A 404 11.16 -27.34 11.20
CA SER A 404 10.78 -26.45 12.29
C SER A 404 11.89 -25.44 12.63
N GLY A 405 11.49 -24.21 12.91
CA GLY A 405 12.35 -23.09 13.28
C GLY A 405 12.88 -22.30 12.08
N GLN A 406 12.58 -22.71 10.85
CA GLN A 406 13.03 -22.00 9.65
C GLN A 406 12.18 -20.76 9.34
N VAL A 407 12.83 -19.81 8.67
CA VAL A 407 12.21 -18.60 8.13
C VAL A 407 12.45 -18.56 6.63
N PHE A 408 11.42 -18.23 5.86
CA PHE A 408 11.49 -18.08 4.41
C PHE A 408 11.04 -16.70 3.96
N GLN A 409 11.65 -16.19 2.89
CA GLN A 409 11.19 -15.03 2.14
C GLN A 409 10.48 -15.51 0.88
N ALA A 410 9.21 -15.14 0.71
CA ALA A 410 8.51 -15.28 -0.56
C ALA A 410 8.66 -13.99 -1.39
N ASP A 411 8.99 -14.16 -2.66
CA ASP A 411 8.98 -13.11 -3.68
C ASP A 411 7.85 -13.44 -4.65
N ILE A 412 6.66 -12.88 -4.39
CA ILE A 412 5.48 -13.08 -5.23
C ILE A 412 5.35 -11.85 -6.13
N LEU A 413 5.97 -11.93 -7.30
CA LEU A 413 6.00 -10.81 -8.24
C LEU A 413 4.81 -10.90 -9.21
N PRO A 414 4.09 -9.80 -9.43
CA PRO A 414 3.05 -9.79 -10.45
C PRO A 414 3.65 -10.03 -11.84
N SER A 415 2.86 -10.56 -12.75
CA SER A 415 3.28 -10.67 -14.15
C SER A 415 3.39 -9.27 -14.76
N PRO A 416 4.39 -9.00 -15.61
CA PRO A 416 4.44 -7.77 -16.40
C PRO A 416 3.15 -7.44 -17.17
N GLU A 417 2.40 -8.46 -17.57
CA GLU A 417 1.14 -8.31 -18.32
C GLU A 417 0.01 -7.70 -17.47
N GLU A 418 0.14 -7.71 -16.13
CA GLU A 418 -0.78 -7.03 -15.21
C GLU A 418 -0.54 -5.51 -15.18
N GLY A 419 0.55 -5.03 -15.81
CA GLY A 419 0.95 -3.63 -15.79
C GLY A 419 0.24 -2.77 -16.81
N ILE A 420 0.13 -1.47 -16.50
CA ILE A 420 -0.34 -0.47 -17.46
C ILE A 420 0.65 -0.37 -18.63
N ASP A 421 0.14 -0.18 -19.84
CA ASP A 421 0.99 0.09 -21.00
C ASP A 421 1.32 1.59 -21.06
N LEU A 422 2.59 1.92 -20.83
CA LEU A 422 3.06 3.32 -20.85
C LEU A 422 3.03 3.95 -22.26
N LEU A 423 2.74 3.17 -23.31
CA LEU A 423 2.61 3.64 -24.68
C LEU A 423 1.15 3.76 -25.16
N GLU A 424 0.17 3.27 -24.39
CA GLU A 424 -1.25 3.26 -24.80
C GLU A 424 -1.80 4.66 -25.07
N SER A 425 -1.39 5.65 -24.27
CA SER A 425 -1.76 7.06 -24.43
C SER A 425 -0.82 7.85 -25.36
N GLY A 426 0.01 7.15 -26.12
CA GLY A 426 1.04 7.75 -26.97
C GLY A 426 2.08 8.52 -26.15
N LEU A 427 2.55 9.66 -26.69
CA LEU A 427 3.55 10.51 -26.04
C LEU A 427 2.96 11.48 -25.00
N SER A 428 1.66 11.44 -24.74
CA SER A 428 0.99 12.41 -23.85
C SER A 428 1.47 12.33 -22.39
N GLY A 429 1.83 11.14 -21.92
CA GLY A 429 2.43 10.89 -20.61
C GLY A 429 3.93 11.22 -20.52
N TRP A 430 4.56 11.58 -21.63
CA TRP A 430 6.00 11.78 -21.75
C TRP A 430 6.37 13.26 -21.90
N VAL A 431 7.54 13.62 -21.41
CA VAL A 431 8.13 14.96 -21.51
C VAL A 431 9.62 14.81 -21.79
N SER A 432 10.23 15.76 -22.48
CA SER A 432 11.69 15.85 -22.50
C SER A 432 12.24 15.90 -21.07
N ASP A 433 13.41 15.31 -20.85
CA ASP A 433 14.07 15.36 -19.56
C ASP A 433 14.16 16.79 -19.03
N HIS A 434 14.66 17.73 -19.83
CA HIS A 434 14.71 19.17 -19.52
C HIS A 434 13.37 19.94 -19.59
N GLY A 435 12.23 19.25 -19.72
CA GLY A 435 10.92 19.85 -19.89
C GLY A 435 10.57 20.19 -21.34
N GLY A 436 9.27 20.31 -21.63
CA GLY A 436 8.75 20.54 -22.97
C GLY A 436 8.48 19.26 -23.77
N ASP A 437 8.13 19.42 -25.05
CA ASP A 437 7.71 18.31 -25.90
C ASP A 437 8.81 17.23 -26.03
N PRO A 438 8.47 15.93 -26.08
CA PRO A 438 9.42 14.82 -26.20
C PRO A 438 10.05 14.74 -27.60
N THR A 439 10.82 15.77 -27.96
CA THR A 439 11.41 15.92 -29.30
C THR A 439 12.37 14.75 -29.62
N GLY A 440 12.28 14.25 -30.86
CA GLY A 440 13.07 13.10 -31.29
C GLY A 440 12.43 11.74 -31.07
N TRP A 441 11.30 11.69 -30.38
CA TRP A 441 10.57 10.44 -30.12
C TRP A 441 9.29 10.40 -30.95
N ILE A 442 9.02 9.24 -31.55
CA ILE A 442 7.80 8.97 -32.30
C ILE A 442 7.24 7.62 -31.88
N ILE A 443 5.91 7.47 -31.90
CA ILE A 443 5.26 6.17 -31.75
C ILE A 443 4.62 5.80 -33.08
N LYS A 444 5.01 4.64 -33.61
CA LYS A 444 4.41 4.05 -34.81
C LYS A 444 4.10 2.58 -34.55
N GLU A 445 2.85 2.19 -34.78
CA GLU A 445 2.41 0.79 -34.64
C GLU A 445 2.76 0.18 -33.26
N GLY A 446 2.63 0.97 -32.18
CA GLY A 446 2.95 0.54 -30.81
C GLY A 446 4.46 0.46 -30.49
N ILE A 447 5.32 0.88 -31.42
CA ILE A 447 6.77 0.97 -31.23
C ILE A 447 7.13 2.43 -30.98
N LEU A 448 7.73 2.70 -29.83
CA LEU A 448 8.34 3.98 -29.49
C LEU A 448 9.76 4.01 -30.06
N THR A 449 10.03 4.91 -30.98
CA THR A 449 11.32 5.05 -31.66
C THR A 449 11.95 6.41 -31.35
N PHE A 450 13.20 6.39 -30.90
CA PHE A 450 14.05 7.56 -30.94
C PHE A 450 14.70 7.71 -32.32
N THR A 451 14.54 8.87 -32.95
CA THR A 451 14.96 9.13 -34.35
C THR A 451 16.45 9.43 -34.51
N GLY A 452 17.21 9.48 -33.42
CA GLY A 452 18.64 9.81 -33.41
C GLY A 452 18.96 11.28 -33.16
N GLN A 453 17.96 12.16 -33.10
CA GLN A 453 18.11 13.58 -32.76
C GLN A 453 17.02 14.01 -31.78
N GLY A 454 17.39 14.68 -30.68
CA GLY A 454 16.45 15.12 -29.65
C GLY A 454 17.05 15.03 -28.25
N SER A 455 16.19 14.90 -27.25
CA SER A 455 16.55 14.78 -25.84
C SER A 455 16.14 13.41 -25.28
N SER A 456 16.64 13.07 -24.10
CA SER A 456 16.07 11.96 -23.35
C SER A 456 14.63 12.31 -22.92
N ILE A 457 13.81 11.31 -22.64
CA ILE A 457 12.43 11.53 -22.18
C ILE A 457 12.15 10.86 -20.85
N ARG A 458 11.17 11.38 -20.12
CA ARG A 458 10.70 10.85 -18.85
C ARG A 458 9.19 10.91 -18.75
N LEU A 459 8.63 10.13 -17.84
CA LEU A 459 7.22 10.25 -17.49
C LEU A 459 6.96 11.59 -16.81
N LYS A 460 5.79 12.18 -17.11
CA LYS A 460 5.29 13.38 -16.41
C LYS A 460 4.95 13.08 -14.97
N GLU A 461 4.31 11.92 -14.74
CA GLU A 461 4.08 11.40 -13.41
C GLU A 461 5.43 10.98 -12.76
N SER A 462 5.50 11.14 -11.45
CA SER A 462 6.67 10.85 -10.63
C SER A 462 6.22 10.21 -9.31
N GLY A 463 7.16 9.86 -8.45
CA GLY A 463 6.89 9.23 -7.17
C GLY A 463 6.77 7.70 -7.23
N TYR A 464 7.18 7.07 -8.34
CA TYR A 464 7.27 5.62 -8.43
C TYR A 464 8.36 5.13 -7.46
N GLY A 465 7.95 4.40 -6.43
CA GLY A 465 8.84 3.78 -5.45
C GLY A 465 9.12 2.33 -5.80
N ASP A 466 8.23 1.45 -5.38
CA ASP A 466 8.33 0.02 -5.65
C ASP A 466 7.52 -0.34 -6.88
N PHE A 467 8.16 -0.96 -7.87
CA PHE A 467 7.52 -1.29 -9.15
C PHE A 467 8.28 -2.39 -9.90
N LEU A 468 7.56 -3.08 -10.79
CA LEU A 468 8.11 -3.90 -11.86
C LEU A 468 7.92 -3.16 -13.18
N LEU A 469 9.03 -2.80 -13.84
CA LEU A 469 9.04 -2.27 -15.19
C LEU A 469 9.50 -3.36 -16.15
N SER A 470 8.68 -3.67 -17.15
CA SER A 470 9.04 -4.57 -18.24
C SER A 470 9.03 -3.81 -19.54
N LEU A 471 9.99 -4.08 -20.41
CA LEU A 471 10.08 -3.49 -21.73
C LEU A 471 10.77 -4.43 -22.71
N GLU A 472 10.44 -4.29 -23.98
CA GLU A 472 11.26 -4.82 -25.05
C GLU A 472 11.99 -3.68 -25.74
N TYR A 473 13.28 -3.87 -26.04
CA TYR A 473 14.11 -2.90 -26.73
C TYR A 473 14.85 -3.54 -27.90
N ARG A 474 15.12 -2.73 -28.92
CA ARG A 474 15.95 -3.09 -30.08
C ARG A 474 16.86 -1.91 -30.43
N LEU A 475 18.13 -2.22 -30.65
CA LEU A 475 19.18 -1.25 -30.95
C LEU A 475 19.99 -1.65 -32.20
N PRO A 476 20.55 -0.69 -32.95
CA PRO A 476 21.47 -0.96 -34.05
C PRO A 476 22.85 -1.38 -33.53
N VAL A 477 23.72 -1.84 -34.43
CA VAL A 477 25.12 -2.17 -34.09
C VAL A 477 25.78 -0.94 -33.44
N GLY A 478 26.37 -1.13 -32.25
CA GLY A 478 26.99 -0.06 -31.47
C GLY A 478 26.02 0.90 -30.77
N GLY A 479 24.73 0.59 -30.76
CA GLY A 479 23.72 1.39 -30.05
C GLY A 479 23.96 1.46 -28.54
N ASN A 480 23.62 2.61 -27.96
CA ASN A 480 23.78 2.90 -26.53
C ASN A 480 22.57 3.70 -26.02
N SER A 481 22.11 3.39 -24.81
CA SER A 481 21.06 4.07 -24.07
C SER A 481 21.07 3.58 -22.61
N GLY A 482 20.03 3.96 -21.87
CA GLY A 482 19.81 3.58 -20.50
C GLY A 482 18.35 3.77 -20.12
N VAL A 483 17.89 2.97 -19.17
CA VAL A 483 16.59 3.10 -18.54
C VAL A 483 16.82 3.70 -17.16
N PHE A 484 16.36 4.93 -16.97
CA PHE A 484 16.46 5.65 -15.72
C PHE A 484 15.28 5.32 -14.83
N ILE A 485 15.54 5.01 -13.57
CA ILE A 485 14.53 4.68 -12.57
C ILE A 485 14.72 5.55 -11.32
N ARG A 486 13.58 5.88 -10.69
CA ARG A 486 13.51 6.65 -9.43
C ARG A 486 14.23 8.01 -9.52
N ASN A 487 14.16 8.69 -10.65
CA ASN A 487 14.80 10.00 -10.82
C ASN A 487 13.99 11.13 -10.14
N PHE A 488 14.62 11.94 -9.29
CA PHE A 488 13.94 13.02 -8.55
C PHE A 488 13.99 14.39 -9.25
N ASP A 489 15.05 14.70 -10.01
CA ASP A 489 15.42 16.10 -10.32
C ASP A 489 15.13 16.60 -11.73
N ASN A 490 14.12 16.06 -12.43
CA ASN A 490 13.75 16.48 -13.79
C ASN A 490 14.96 16.58 -14.76
N VAL A 491 16.05 15.88 -14.48
CA VAL A 491 17.26 15.76 -15.32
C VAL A 491 17.71 14.32 -15.19
N LEU A 492 17.82 13.60 -16.31
CA LEU A 492 18.25 12.20 -16.28
C LEU A 492 19.78 12.14 -16.22
N ASP A 493 20.30 12.06 -15.01
CA ASP A 493 21.73 11.84 -14.77
C ASP A 493 21.97 10.77 -13.71
N THR A 494 23.18 10.22 -13.72
CA THR A 494 23.58 9.12 -12.82
C THR A 494 23.95 9.59 -11.42
N PHE A 495 23.93 10.90 -11.14
CA PHE A 495 24.08 11.43 -9.78
C PHE A 495 22.75 11.40 -9.02
N HIS A 496 21.63 11.64 -9.72
CA HIS A 496 20.30 11.81 -9.11
C HIS A 496 19.34 10.63 -9.36
N ALA A 497 19.78 9.59 -10.08
CA ALA A 497 18.95 8.44 -10.44
C ALA A 497 19.76 7.14 -10.58
N PHE A 498 19.07 6.00 -10.68
CA PHE A 498 19.71 4.77 -11.14
C PHE A 498 19.48 4.61 -12.64
N GLU A 499 20.53 4.22 -13.35
CA GLU A 499 20.47 3.87 -14.76
C GLU A 499 20.71 2.37 -14.90
N ILE A 500 19.81 1.70 -15.60
CA ILE A 500 20.00 0.34 -16.07
C ILE A 500 20.48 0.41 -17.52
N GLN A 501 21.69 -0.08 -17.76
CA GLN A 501 22.36 0.12 -19.04
C GLN A 501 21.68 -0.65 -20.18
N VAL A 502 21.56 -0.01 -21.34
CA VAL A 502 21.13 -0.60 -22.61
C VAL A 502 22.25 -0.43 -23.64
N LEU A 503 22.93 -1.50 -24.01
CA LEU A 503 24.13 -1.42 -24.86
C LEU A 503 24.25 -2.62 -25.81
N ASP A 504 24.85 -2.39 -26.98
CA ASP A 504 25.44 -3.47 -27.80
C ASP A 504 26.84 -3.86 -27.26
N ASP A 505 26.90 -4.68 -26.22
CA ASP A 505 28.17 -5.07 -25.58
C ASP A 505 29.19 -5.68 -26.56
N LYS A 506 28.73 -6.20 -27.70
CA LYS A 506 29.55 -6.89 -28.71
C LYS A 506 30.09 -5.96 -29.79
N ALA A 507 29.73 -4.69 -29.78
CA ALA A 507 30.24 -3.73 -30.77
C ALA A 507 31.73 -3.43 -30.53
N GLU A 508 32.50 -3.34 -31.63
CA GLU A 508 33.95 -3.07 -31.58
C GLU A 508 34.30 -1.78 -30.82
N VAL A 509 33.42 -0.77 -30.88
CA VAL A 509 33.59 0.51 -30.16
C VAL A 509 33.56 0.35 -28.63
N TYR A 510 33.02 -0.76 -28.12
CA TYR A 510 32.85 -1.02 -26.69
C TYR A 510 33.74 -2.16 -26.16
N LYS A 511 34.67 -2.70 -26.95
CA LYS A 511 35.49 -3.86 -26.54
C LYS A 511 36.33 -3.67 -25.27
N ASP A 512 36.66 -2.42 -24.92
CA ASP A 512 37.57 -2.07 -23.81
C ASP A 512 36.84 -1.39 -22.62
N ILE A 513 35.50 -1.40 -22.60
CA ILE A 513 34.72 -0.79 -21.52
C ILE A 513 34.80 -1.63 -20.23
N LYS A 514 34.41 -1.03 -19.11
CA LYS A 514 34.38 -1.72 -17.82
C LYS A 514 33.13 -2.61 -17.69
N PRO A 515 33.18 -3.72 -16.92
CA PRO A 515 32.04 -4.60 -16.75
C PRO A 515 30.75 -3.91 -16.26
N TYR A 516 30.87 -2.87 -15.42
CA TYR A 516 29.73 -2.09 -14.93
C TYR A 516 29.08 -1.18 -15.98
N GLN A 517 29.61 -1.16 -17.20
CA GLN A 517 29.09 -0.43 -18.35
C GLN A 517 28.39 -1.35 -19.36
N HIS A 518 28.33 -2.67 -19.10
CA HIS A 518 27.65 -3.63 -19.96
C HIS A 518 26.13 -3.60 -19.76
N ALA A 519 25.38 -4.06 -20.75
CA ALA A 519 23.92 -4.13 -20.73
C ALA A 519 23.39 -4.85 -19.47
N GLY A 520 22.35 -4.28 -18.84
CA GLY A 520 21.74 -4.81 -17.62
C GLY A 520 22.48 -4.47 -16.32
N SER A 521 23.65 -3.83 -16.38
CA SER A 521 24.34 -3.31 -15.19
C SER A 521 23.54 -2.17 -14.55
N ILE A 522 23.64 -2.04 -13.22
CA ILE A 522 23.32 -0.76 -12.55
C ILE A 522 24.54 0.14 -12.79
N TYR A 523 24.39 1.07 -13.72
CA TYR A 523 25.51 1.74 -14.36
C TYR A 523 26.49 2.36 -13.35
N ALA A 524 27.78 2.25 -13.69
CA ALA A 524 28.92 2.73 -12.91
C ALA A 524 29.21 2.01 -11.59
N VAL A 525 28.35 1.10 -11.10
CA VAL A 525 28.50 0.51 -9.76
C VAL A 525 28.35 -1.01 -9.73
N VAL A 526 27.23 -1.56 -10.21
CA VAL A 526 26.95 -3.00 -10.10
C VAL A 526 27.01 -3.64 -11.50
N PRO A 527 28.05 -4.43 -11.80
CA PRO A 527 28.18 -5.08 -13.10
C PRO A 527 27.12 -6.16 -13.29
N ALA A 528 26.68 -6.31 -14.54
CA ALA A 528 25.92 -7.47 -14.95
C ALA A 528 26.76 -8.75 -14.73
N ALA A 529 26.18 -9.74 -14.05
CA ALA A 529 26.82 -10.99 -13.72
C ALA A 529 27.04 -11.90 -14.94
N LYS A 530 26.33 -11.64 -16.05
CA LYS A 530 26.43 -12.38 -17.32
C LYS A 530 25.87 -11.57 -18.49
N ASP A 531 26.37 -11.87 -19.69
CA ASP A 531 25.79 -11.42 -20.96
C ASP A 531 24.56 -12.29 -21.29
N ALA A 532 23.39 -11.67 -21.34
CA ALA A 532 22.13 -12.29 -21.73
C ALA A 532 21.47 -11.57 -22.92
N ILE A 533 22.20 -10.68 -23.62
CA ILE A 533 21.64 -9.92 -24.74
C ILE A 533 21.69 -10.73 -26.04
N ARG A 534 20.62 -10.60 -26.83
CA ARG A 534 20.56 -11.01 -28.23
C ARG A 534 21.36 -10.03 -29.11
N PRO A 535 21.83 -10.47 -30.29
CA PRO A 535 22.56 -9.61 -31.22
C PRO A 535 21.82 -8.32 -31.58
N ALA A 536 22.58 -7.27 -31.94
CA ALA A 536 22.01 -6.02 -32.43
C ALA A 536 21.04 -6.24 -33.60
N GLY A 537 19.93 -5.50 -33.61
CA GLY A 537 18.81 -5.69 -34.54
C GLY A 537 17.75 -6.70 -34.09
N GLU A 538 17.98 -7.45 -33.01
CA GLU A 538 16.97 -8.30 -32.38
C GLU A 538 16.31 -7.62 -31.17
N TRP A 539 15.07 -8.03 -30.87
CA TRP A 539 14.34 -7.57 -29.69
C TRP A 539 14.86 -8.29 -28.44
N ASN A 540 15.25 -7.51 -27.44
CA ASN A 540 15.60 -7.97 -26.10
C ASN A 540 14.49 -7.60 -25.13
N ARG A 541 14.15 -8.49 -24.20
CA ARG A 541 13.21 -8.18 -23.11
C ARG A 541 13.97 -7.88 -21.83
N MET A 542 13.69 -6.75 -21.20
CA MET A 542 14.26 -6.35 -19.91
C MET A 542 13.17 -6.20 -18.87
N GLU A 543 13.42 -6.75 -17.68
CA GLU A 543 12.57 -6.57 -16.50
C GLU A 543 13.41 -5.94 -15.39
N ILE A 544 12.93 -4.83 -14.84
CA ILE A 544 13.57 -4.08 -13.76
C ILE A 544 12.60 -4.07 -12.59
N LEU A 545 12.95 -4.80 -11.52
CA LEU A 545 12.20 -4.82 -10.29
C LEU A 545 12.88 -3.93 -9.25
N CYS A 546 12.10 -2.99 -8.74
CA CYS A 546 12.47 -2.08 -7.67
C CYS A 546 11.65 -2.41 -6.43
N LEU A 547 12.29 -2.86 -5.34
CA LEU A 547 11.65 -3.18 -4.05
C LEU A 547 12.47 -2.62 -2.90
N GLY A 548 11.99 -1.57 -2.24
CA GLY A 548 12.76 -0.86 -1.21
C GLY A 548 14.11 -0.38 -1.76
N SER A 549 15.21 -0.78 -1.13
CA SER A 549 16.58 -0.51 -1.60
C SER A 549 17.09 -1.50 -2.65
N ARG A 550 16.39 -2.62 -2.87
CA ARG A 550 16.84 -3.68 -3.77
C ARG A 550 16.39 -3.44 -5.20
N ILE A 551 17.32 -3.59 -6.14
CA ILE A 551 17.08 -3.51 -7.59
C ILE A 551 17.51 -4.84 -8.22
N ARG A 552 16.60 -5.47 -8.95
CA ARG A 552 16.86 -6.68 -9.74
C ARG A 552 16.62 -6.40 -11.22
N VAL A 553 17.53 -6.87 -12.06
CA VAL A 553 17.45 -6.74 -13.52
C VAL A 553 17.52 -8.13 -14.15
N ARG A 554 16.58 -8.41 -15.05
CA ARG A 554 16.61 -9.58 -15.93
C ARG A 554 16.66 -9.14 -17.39
N ILE A 555 17.39 -9.89 -18.20
CA ILE A 555 17.38 -9.75 -19.66
C ILE A 555 17.05 -11.11 -20.27
N ASN A 556 16.07 -11.15 -21.17
CA ASN A 556 15.60 -12.35 -21.87
C ASN A 556 15.28 -13.53 -20.94
N GLY A 557 14.73 -13.23 -19.76
CA GLY A 557 14.37 -14.23 -18.74
C GLY A 557 15.54 -14.65 -17.84
N GLU A 558 16.72 -14.08 -18.00
CA GLU A 558 17.89 -14.38 -17.17
C GLU A 558 18.21 -13.24 -16.19
N GLY A 559 18.36 -13.53 -14.90
CA GLY A 559 18.82 -12.54 -13.91
C GLY A 559 20.26 -12.12 -14.16
N VAL A 560 20.48 -10.84 -14.43
CA VAL A 560 21.79 -10.25 -14.76
C VAL A 560 22.31 -9.34 -13.65
N ALA A 561 21.45 -8.71 -12.86
CA ALA A 561 21.88 -7.93 -11.69
C ALA A 561 20.88 -8.08 -10.53
N ASP A 562 21.40 -8.12 -9.30
CA ASP A 562 20.63 -8.13 -8.06
C ASP A 562 21.45 -7.44 -6.97
N ALA A 563 21.02 -6.26 -6.53
CA ALA A 563 21.76 -5.47 -5.56
C ALA A 563 20.82 -4.78 -4.57
N ASP A 564 21.17 -4.88 -3.29
CA ASP A 564 20.77 -3.88 -2.30
C ASP A 564 21.64 -2.65 -2.47
N VAL A 565 21.06 -1.57 -2.97
CA VAL A 565 21.85 -0.39 -3.33
C VAL A 565 22.26 0.45 -2.11
N ASP A 566 21.73 0.18 -0.92
CA ASP A 566 22.22 0.79 0.33
C ASP A 566 23.58 0.22 0.75
N ALA A 567 23.94 -0.97 0.28
CA ALA A 567 25.26 -1.57 0.50
C ALA A 567 26.39 -0.89 -0.31
N TYR A 568 26.05 0.04 -1.21
CA TYR A 568 27.00 0.71 -2.08
C TYR A 568 27.03 2.21 -1.77
N GLU A 569 28.19 2.73 -1.37
CA GLU A 569 28.37 4.14 -0.99
C GLU A 569 27.96 5.11 -2.12
N GLN A 570 28.24 4.73 -3.37
CA GLN A 570 27.91 5.49 -4.58
C GLN A 570 26.41 5.56 -4.88
N LEU A 571 25.61 4.69 -4.25
CA LEU A 571 24.19 4.52 -4.57
C LEU A 571 23.26 4.84 -3.38
N ARG A 572 23.71 4.64 -2.14
CA ARG A 572 22.88 4.77 -0.92
C ARG A 572 22.22 6.14 -0.73
N HIS A 573 22.78 7.20 -1.31
CA HIS A 573 22.26 8.56 -1.22
C HIS A 573 21.20 8.89 -2.28
N ARG A 574 21.04 8.03 -3.29
CA ARG A 574 20.09 8.25 -4.39
C ARG A 574 18.64 8.03 -3.92
N PRO A 575 17.66 8.74 -4.50
CA PRO A 575 16.26 8.67 -4.11
C PRO A 575 15.64 7.28 -4.28
N ARG A 576 14.73 6.91 -3.37
CA ARG A 576 13.97 5.65 -3.41
C ARG A 576 12.68 5.74 -4.22
N ARG A 577 12.28 6.96 -4.61
CA ARG A 577 11.09 7.23 -5.44
C ARG A 577 11.41 8.33 -6.43
N GLY A 578 10.80 8.28 -7.60
CA GLY A 578 10.96 9.31 -8.62
C GLY A 578 10.26 8.95 -9.92
N THR A 579 10.67 9.57 -11.03
CA THR A 579 10.15 9.25 -12.36
C THR A 579 10.97 8.17 -13.06
N ILE A 580 10.43 7.63 -14.15
CA ILE A 580 11.08 6.68 -15.06
C ILE A 580 11.42 7.42 -16.36
N GLY A 581 12.59 7.16 -16.93
CA GLY A 581 13.01 7.79 -18.18
C GLY A 581 13.80 6.88 -19.10
N LEU A 582 13.86 7.27 -20.37
CA LEU A 582 14.56 6.59 -21.44
C LEU A 582 15.61 7.53 -21.99
N GLN A 583 16.87 7.10 -21.92
CA GLN A 583 18.01 7.90 -22.31
C GLN A 583 18.15 7.98 -23.83
N ASN A 584 18.48 9.17 -24.30
CA ASN A 584 19.08 9.36 -25.60
C ASN A 584 20.62 9.31 -25.47
N HIS A 585 21.28 8.48 -26.29
CA HIS A 585 22.74 8.50 -26.48
C HIS A 585 23.16 8.49 -27.97
N GLY A 586 22.40 9.18 -28.82
CA GLY A 586 22.75 9.51 -30.21
C GLY A 586 22.49 8.42 -31.26
N SER A 587 22.24 7.17 -30.86
CA SER A 587 21.81 6.10 -31.76
C SER A 587 20.29 5.99 -31.82
N THR A 588 19.73 5.62 -32.98
CA THR A 588 18.33 5.18 -33.06
C THR A 588 18.08 4.02 -32.09
N LEU A 589 16.91 4.00 -31.47
CA LEU A 589 16.53 3.01 -30.47
C LEU A 589 15.02 2.82 -30.49
N GLU A 590 14.58 1.59 -30.31
CA GLU A 590 13.17 1.24 -30.34
C GLU A 590 12.77 0.51 -29.07
N PHE A 591 11.60 0.86 -28.54
CA PHE A 591 10.95 0.22 -27.41
C PHE A 591 9.53 -0.22 -27.78
N ARG A 592 9.07 -1.32 -27.18
CA ARG A 592 7.68 -1.74 -27.20
C ARG A 592 7.34 -2.51 -25.93
N SER A 593 6.05 -2.80 -25.73
CA SER A 593 5.57 -3.57 -24.58
C SER A 593 6.07 -3.00 -23.24
N LEU A 594 6.03 -1.67 -23.11
CA LEU A 594 6.55 -0.93 -21.97
C LEU A 594 5.50 -0.94 -20.86
N ARG A 595 5.56 -1.97 -20.00
CA ARG A 595 4.56 -2.27 -18.98
C ARG A 595 5.07 -1.91 -17.59
N LEU A 596 4.25 -1.23 -16.80
CA LEU A 596 4.57 -0.83 -15.44
C LEU A 596 3.55 -1.42 -14.46
N VAL A 597 4.02 -2.23 -13.51
CA VAL A 597 3.23 -2.67 -12.36
C VAL A 597 3.73 -1.93 -11.13
N ARG A 598 2.88 -1.09 -10.53
CA ARG A 598 3.18 -0.45 -9.25
C ARG A 598 2.98 -1.47 -8.12
N LEU A 599 3.90 -1.48 -7.16
CA LEU A 599 3.89 -2.37 -5.99
C LEU A 599 3.68 -1.60 -4.67
N ASP A 600 3.47 -0.29 -4.76
CA ASP A 600 3.26 0.67 -3.67
C ASP A 600 1.90 1.39 -3.70
#